data_AF-A0A7X6U362-F1
#
_entry.id   AF-A0A7X6U362-F1
#
_cell.length_a   1.000
_cell.length_b   1.000
_cell.length_c   1.000
_cell.angle_alpha   90.00
_cell.angle_beta   90.00
_cell.angle_gamma   90.00
#
_symmetry.space_group_name_H-M   'P 1'
#
loop_
_entity.id
_entity.type
_entity.pdbx_description
1 polymer ?
#
loop_
_entity_poly.entity_id
_entity_poly.type
_entity_poly.pdbx_seq_one_letter_code
_entity_poly.pdbx_strand_id
1 'polypeptide(L)'
;MIELIIPQRIRNLGSFEVGRVLPFVKRRMVGPYIFFDRMGPKDIAPGLPLEADILPHPHIGLSTITYLFDGEIMHRDSVGSELAVRPGEVNWMTAGKGITHSERFEKPRLEGG
;
A
#
# COMPACT_ATOMS: atom_id res chain seq x y z
N MET A 1 -8.26 -5.99 -29.11
CA MET A 1 -8.73 -7.27 -28.54
C MET A 1 -8.11 -7.41 -27.15
N ILE A 2 -8.85 -7.86 -26.14
CA ILE A 2 -8.31 -8.06 -24.78
C ILE A 2 -7.52 -9.37 -24.75
N GLU A 3 -6.25 -9.31 -24.36
CA GLU A 3 -5.35 -10.48 -24.34
C GLU A 3 -5.53 -11.37 -23.10
N LEU A 4 -5.78 -10.77 -21.94
CA LEU A 4 -5.87 -11.47 -20.65
C LEU A 4 -6.70 -10.65 -19.66
N ILE A 5 -7.62 -11.32 -18.96
CA ILE A 5 -8.29 -10.78 -17.78
C ILE A 5 -7.66 -11.44 -16.56
N ILE A 6 -7.11 -10.65 -15.64
CA ILE A 6 -6.53 -11.13 -14.39
C ILE A 6 -7.53 -10.85 -13.26
N PRO A 7 -8.18 -11.88 -12.67
CA PRO A 7 -9.04 -11.67 -11.52
C PRO A 7 -8.19 -11.30 -10.30
N GLN A 8 -8.70 -10.36 -9.50
CA GLN A 8 -8.12 -10.04 -8.20
C GLN A 8 -8.14 -11.25 -7.28
N ARG A 9 -7.11 -11.40 -6.43
CA ARG A 9 -7.01 -12.46 -5.43
C ARG A 9 -6.86 -11.83 -4.06
N ILE A 10 -7.67 -12.25 -3.10
CA ILE A 10 -7.56 -11.76 -1.73
C ILE A 10 -6.24 -12.25 -1.12
N ARG A 11 -5.48 -11.33 -0.54
CA ARG A 11 -4.25 -11.60 0.21
C ARG A 11 -4.37 -10.95 1.58
N ASN A 12 -4.08 -11.73 2.61
CA ASN A 12 -3.99 -11.24 3.98
C ASN A 12 -2.57 -10.71 4.23
N LEU A 13 -2.45 -9.46 4.71
CA LEU A 13 -1.20 -8.78 5.06
C LEU A 13 -0.98 -8.74 6.59
N GLY A 14 -1.67 -9.59 7.34
CA GLY A 14 -1.83 -9.52 8.79
C GLY A 14 -3.17 -8.90 9.14
N SER A 15 -3.19 -7.57 9.17
CA SER A 15 -4.34 -6.82 9.69
C SER A 15 -5.30 -6.31 8.63
N PHE A 16 -4.88 -6.36 7.36
CA PHE A 16 -5.68 -5.99 6.22
C PHE A 16 -5.72 -7.10 5.19
N GLU A 17 -6.82 -7.12 4.44
CA GLU A 17 -6.94 -7.88 3.22
C GLU A 17 -6.84 -6.93 2.03
N VAL A 18 -6.12 -7.38 1.01
CA VAL A 18 -5.94 -6.65 -0.25
C VAL A 18 -6.32 -7.51 -1.44
N GLY A 19 -6.89 -6.89 -2.45
CA GLY A 19 -7.09 -7.48 -3.76
C GLY A 19 -5.81 -7.38 -4.59
N ARG A 20 -5.03 -8.47 -4.63
CA ARG A 20 -3.79 -8.55 -5.41
C ARG A 20 -4.04 -8.95 -6.85
N VAL A 21 -3.57 -8.15 -7.79
CA VAL A 21 -3.62 -8.45 -9.24
C VAL A 21 -2.26 -8.90 -9.76
N LEU A 22 -1.20 -8.16 -9.45
CA LEU A 22 0.18 -8.48 -9.82
C LEU A 22 1.03 -8.80 -8.58
N PRO A 23 2.00 -9.73 -8.69
CA PRO A 23 2.29 -10.57 -9.85
C PRO A 23 1.25 -11.68 -10.05
N PHE A 24 1.06 -12.10 -11.31
CA PHE A 24 0.24 -13.26 -11.67
C PHE A 24 1.06 -14.28 -12.47
N VAL A 25 0.77 -15.58 -12.31
CA VAL A 25 1.58 -16.66 -12.92
C VAL A 25 1.72 -16.49 -14.43
N LYS A 26 0.64 -16.11 -15.12
CA LYS A 26 0.62 -15.90 -16.59
C LYS A 26 1.04 -14.49 -17.03
N ARG A 27 1.24 -13.56 -16.10
CA ARG A 27 1.66 -12.17 -16.36
C ARG A 27 2.26 -11.57 -15.08
N ARG A 28 3.58 -11.62 -14.97
CA ARG A 28 4.30 -11.14 -13.78
C ARG A 28 4.40 -9.62 -13.72
N MET A 29 4.40 -8.95 -14.88
CA MET A 29 4.48 -7.50 -15.01
C MET A 29 3.66 -7.00 -16.19
N VAL A 30 3.29 -5.72 -16.16
CA VAL A 30 2.70 -4.98 -17.28
C VAL A 30 3.51 -3.70 -17.45
N GLY A 31 4.32 -3.60 -18.50
CA GLY A 31 5.30 -2.51 -18.60
C GLY A 31 6.19 -2.46 -17.34
N PRO A 32 6.36 -1.31 -16.68
CA PRO A 32 7.17 -1.20 -15.46
C PRO A 32 6.46 -1.67 -14.18
N TYR A 33 5.16 -1.99 -14.24
CA TYR A 33 4.37 -2.38 -13.06
C TYR A 33 4.57 -3.85 -12.73
N ILE A 34 5.21 -4.14 -11.59
CA ILE A 34 5.54 -5.50 -11.12
C ILE A 34 4.66 -5.98 -9.96
N PHE A 35 3.90 -5.07 -9.36
CA PHE A 35 3.08 -5.31 -8.18
C PHE A 35 1.87 -4.38 -8.22
N PHE A 36 0.71 -4.88 -7.79
CA PHE A 36 -0.52 -4.10 -7.72
C PHE A 36 -1.48 -4.72 -6.71
N ASP A 37 -1.72 -3.99 -5.63
CA ASP A 37 -2.72 -4.30 -4.62
C ASP A 37 -3.76 -3.18 -4.57
N ARG A 38 -5.03 -3.55 -4.43
CA ARG A 38 -6.11 -2.65 -4.02
C ARG A 38 -6.48 -2.97 -2.57
N MET A 39 -6.36 -2.00 -1.69
CA MET A 39 -6.86 -2.10 -0.31
C MET A 39 -8.26 -1.47 -0.22
N GLY A 40 -9.15 -2.12 0.52
CA GLY A 40 -10.53 -1.66 0.69
C GLY A 40 -11.40 -1.73 -0.59
N PRO A 41 -12.60 -1.11 -0.56
CA PRO A 41 -13.14 -0.30 0.54
C PRO A 41 -13.42 -1.15 1.80
N LYS A 42 -13.22 -0.56 2.97
CA LYS A 42 -13.52 -1.17 4.26
C LYS A 42 -13.70 -0.06 5.29
N ASP A 43 -14.83 -0.07 5.99
CA ASP A 43 -15.06 0.86 7.09
C ASP A 43 -14.20 0.45 8.28
N ILE A 44 -13.44 1.40 8.82
CA ILE A 44 -12.56 1.19 9.97
C ILE A 44 -13.19 1.84 11.19
N ALA A 45 -13.49 1.04 12.22
CA ALA A 45 -13.88 1.59 13.51
C ALA A 45 -12.67 2.20 14.23
N PRO A 46 -12.86 3.25 15.05
CA PRO A 46 -11.82 3.74 15.95
C PRO A 46 -11.27 2.62 16.83
N GLY A 47 -10.02 2.76 17.27
CA GLY A 47 -9.35 1.76 18.11
C GLY A 47 -8.65 0.65 17.35
N LEU A 48 -8.22 0.90 16.10
CA LEU A 48 -7.38 -0.05 15.36
C LEU A 48 -6.15 -0.48 16.18
N PRO A 49 -5.85 -1.78 16.26
CA PRO A 49 -4.63 -2.26 16.92
C PRO A 49 -3.37 -1.67 16.28
N LEU A 50 -2.27 -1.58 17.04
CA LEU A 50 -0.98 -1.14 16.51
C LEU A 50 -0.40 -2.15 15.51
N GLU A 51 -0.76 -3.42 15.68
CA GLU A 51 -0.49 -4.52 14.76
C GLU A 51 -1.13 -4.30 13.40
N ALA A 52 -2.06 -3.33 13.27
CA ALA A 52 -2.61 -2.91 11.99
C ALA A 52 -1.58 -2.23 11.08
N ASP A 53 -0.60 -1.56 11.67
CA ASP A 53 0.39 -0.86 10.90
C ASP A 53 1.28 -1.79 10.06
N ILE A 54 1.67 -1.30 8.89
CA ILE A 54 2.76 -1.91 8.13
C ILE A 54 4.06 -1.46 8.78
N LEU A 55 4.65 -2.35 9.57
CA LEU A 55 5.90 -2.14 10.29
C LEU A 55 7.07 -1.82 9.34
N PRO A 56 8.20 -1.28 9.86
CA PRO A 56 9.32 -0.90 9.03
C PRO A 56 9.84 -2.09 8.20
N HIS A 57 9.87 -1.93 6.87
CA HIS A 57 10.33 -2.96 5.94
C HIS A 57 11.13 -2.34 4.79
N PRO A 58 12.05 -3.10 4.17
CA PRO A 58 12.92 -2.59 3.12
C PRO A 58 12.36 -2.77 1.71
N HIS A 59 12.75 -1.87 0.81
CA HIS A 59 12.66 -2.01 -0.64
C HIS A 59 13.98 -1.66 -1.32
N ILE A 60 14.25 -2.30 -2.47
CA ILE A 60 15.40 -2.01 -3.36
C ILE A 60 14.93 -2.08 -4.82
N GLY A 61 15.55 -1.30 -5.71
CA GLY A 61 15.39 -1.45 -7.17
C GLY A 61 13.99 -1.15 -7.72
N LEU A 62 13.13 -0.48 -6.95
CA LEU A 62 11.74 -0.18 -7.32
C LEU A 62 11.30 1.20 -6.84
N SER A 63 10.11 1.62 -7.28
CA SER A 63 9.35 2.69 -6.63
C SER A 63 8.00 2.15 -6.19
N THR A 64 7.52 2.57 -5.03
CA THR A 64 6.14 2.35 -4.60
C THR A 64 5.32 3.58 -4.92
N ILE A 65 4.06 3.36 -5.33
CA ILE A 65 3.10 4.42 -5.60
C ILE A 65 1.84 4.07 -4.83
N THR A 66 1.50 4.90 -3.85
CA THR A 66 0.27 4.78 -3.07
C THR A 66 -0.64 5.93 -3.48
N TYR A 67 -1.76 5.61 -4.13
CA TYR A 67 -2.84 6.56 -4.44
C TYR A 67 -4.01 6.31 -3.51
N LEU A 68 -4.31 7.27 -2.63
CA LEU A 68 -5.30 7.08 -1.58
C LEU A 68 -6.68 7.56 -2.04
N PHE A 69 -7.69 6.69 -1.93
CA PHE A 69 -9.07 7.03 -2.29
C PHE A 69 -9.85 7.63 -1.12
N ASP A 70 -9.62 7.14 0.10
CA ASP A 70 -10.29 7.59 1.32
C ASP A 70 -9.42 7.30 2.56
N GLY A 71 -9.71 7.94 3.69
CA GLY A 71 -8.97 7.82 4.95
C GLY A 71 -7.67 8.62 4.97
N GLU A 72 -6.70 8.17 5.76
CA GLU A 72 -5.34 8.75 5.82
C GLU A 72 -4.32 7.65 6.11
N ILE A 73 -3.16 7.72 5.45
CA ILE A 73 -2.01 6.84 5.73
C ILE A 73 -0.81 7.71 6.06
N MET A 74 -0.19 7.47 7.22
CA MET A 74 1.06 8.12 7.60
C MET A 74 2.25 7.30 7.10
N HIS A 75 2.99 7.85 6.14
CA HIS A 75 4.24 7.30 5.62
C HIS A 75 5.44 7.88 6.37
N ARG A 76 6.35 7.02 6.81
CA ARG A 76 7.67 7.41 7.35
C ARG A 76 8.77 6.57 6.72
N ASP A 77 9.90 7.16 6.37
CA ASP A 77 11.03 6.43 5.77
C ASP A 77 12.41 6.80 6.31
N SER A 78 13.42 6.01 5.90
CA SER A 78 14.80 6.11 6.38
C SER A 78 15.56 7.33 5.89
N VAL A 79 15.01 8.14 4.98
CA VAL A 79 15.62 9.41 4.56
C VAL A 79 15.01 10.61 5.29
N GLY A 80 14.10 10.36 6.22
CA GLY A 80 13.48 11.38 7.07
C GLY A 80 12.17 11.94 6.51
N SER A 81 11.60 11.34 5.46
CA SER A 81 10.26 11.75 5.01
C SER A 81 9.23 11.31 6.04
N GLU A 82 8.32 12.22 6.40
CA GLU A 82 7.15 11.96 7.23
C GLU A 82 5.95 12.67 6.59
N LEU A 83 5.02 11.89 6.05
CA LEU A 83 3.98 12.38 5.16
C LEU A 83 2.65 11.70 5.45
N ALA A 84 1.64 12.48 5.84
CA ALA A 84 0.25 12.04 5.87
C ALA A 84 -0.34 12.12 4.46
N VAL A 85 -0.58 10.96 3.84
CA VAL A 85 -1.22 10.81 2.54
C VAL A 85 -2.73 10.87 2.72
N ARG A 86 -3.40 11.74 1.97
CA ARG A 86 -4.84 12.03 2.05
C ARG A 86 -5.60 11.66 0.78
N PRO A 87 -6.95 11.67 0.80
CA PRO A 87 -7.75 11.28 -0.36
C PRO A 87 -7.42 12.14 -1.60
N GLY A 88 -7.15 11.48 -2.72
CA GLY A 88 -6.74 12.09 -3.99
C GLY A 88 -5.23 12.38 -4.10
N GLU A 89 -4.44 12.17 -3.04
CA GLU A 89 -3.00 12.35 -3.07
C GLU A 89 -2.26 11.09 -3.54
N VAL A 90 -1.05 11.31 -4.07
CA VAL A 90 -0.11 10.26 -4.45
C VAL A 90 1.14 10.39 -3.59
N ASN A 91 1.50 9.32 -2.89
CA ASN A 91 2.85 9.14 -2.37
C ASN A 91 3.68 8.33 -3.38
N TRP A 92 4.79 8.90 -3.84
CA TRP A 92 5.72 8.24 -4.75
C TRP A 92 7.08 8.12 -4.07
N MET A 93 7.40 6.92 -3.57
CA MET A 93 8.68 6.64 -2.93
C MET A 93 9.58 5.87 -3.89
N THR A 94 10.77 6.40 -4.19
CA THR A 94 11.80 5.70 -4.98
C THR A 94 12.84 5.08 -4.08
N ALA A 95 12.90 3.74 -4.05
CA ALA A 95 13.83 3.02 -3.18
C ALA A 95 15.29 3.07 -3.66
N GLY A 96 15.53 3.09 -4.97
CA GLY A 96 16.88 3.10 -5.53
C GLY A 96 17.76 1.96 -5.00
N LYS A 97 18.87 2.30 -4.33
CA LYS A 97 19.77 1.32 -3.70
C LYS A 97 19.22 0.70 -2.41
N GLY A 98 18.22 1.33 -1.81
CA GLY A 98 17.60 0.88 -0.58
C GLY A 98 16.89 2.01 0.16
N ILE A 99 15.68 1.71 0.62
CA ILE A 99 14.93 2.53 1.59
C ILE A 99 14.21 1.58 2.54
N THR A 100 14.16 1.92 3.82
CA THR A 100 13.21 1.28 4.74
C THR A 100 12.10 2.28 5.04
N HIS A 101 10.86 1.80 5.10
CA HIS A 101 9.72 2.65 5.40
C HIS A 101 8.63 1.90 6.16
N SER A 102 7.69 2.65 6.72
CA SER A 102 6.48 2.12 7.35
C SER A 102 5.27 2.93 6.93
N GLU A 103 4.11 2.28 6.89
CA GLU A 103 2.82 2.89 6.57
C GLU A 103 1.88 2.65 7.76
N ARG A 104 1.37 3.73 8.36
CA ARG A 104 0.69 3.73 9.65
C ARG A 104 -0.73 4.27 9.54
N PHE A 105 -1.63 3.70 10.33
CA PHE A 105 -3.04 4.08 10.37
C PHE A 105 -3.34 4.99 11.56
N GLU A 106 -2.51 6.02 11.79
CA GLU A 106 -2.57 6.86 13.00
C GLU A 106 -3.92 7.57 13.16
N LYS A 107 -4.36 8.30 12.13
CA LYS A 107 -5.65 9.00 12.16
C LYS A 107 -6.84 8.04 12.11
N PRO A 108 -6.91 7.02 11.22
CA PRO A 108 -7.98 6.03 11.26
C PRO A 108 -8.09 5.29 12.60
N ARG A 109 -6.97 5.08 13.30
CA ARG A 109 -6.99 4.50 14.64
C ARG A 109 -7.68 5.38 15.67
N LEU A 110 -7.50 6.70 15.59
CA LEU A 110 -8.10 7.64 16.54
C LEU A 110 -9.57 7.92 16.21
N GLU A 111 -9.87 8.09 14.93
CA GLU A 111 -11.13 8.68 14.46
C GLU A 111 -12.05 7.68 13.75
N GLY A 112 -11.52 6.52 13.32
CA GLY A 112 -12.19 5.66 12.36
C GLY A 112 -12.15 6.23 10.93
N GLY A 113 -12.86 5.58 10.02
CA GLY A 113 -12.91 5.94 8.59
C GLY A 113 -13.19 4.73 7.72
#